data_AF-A0A845DWQ4-F1
#
_entry.id   AF-A0A845DWQ4-F1
#
_cell.length_a   1.000
_cell.length_b   1.000
_cell.length_c   1.000
_cell.angle_alpha   90.00
_cell.angle_beta   90.00
_cell.angle_gamma   90.00
#
_symmetry.space_group_name_H-M   'P 1'
#
loop_
_entity.id
_entity.type
_entity.pdbx_description
1 polymer ?
#
loop_
_entity_poly.entity_id
_entity_poly.type
_entity_poly.pdbx_seq_one_letter_code
_entity_poly.pdbx_strand_id
1 'polypeptide(L)'
;MKELVFAIVEMTLLAAPWLLLGLLVAGLVRGLVPRARIRQWLSGDGIRPILRGAVLGVPLPMCSCGAIPTALALYRGGAGRGPTTSFLVGTPGAGVDSLSLTLSLIHL
;
A
#
# COMPACT_ATOMS: atom_id res chain seq x y z
N MET A 1 -17.84 -21.52 20.35
CA MET A 1 -16.64 -20.71 20.64
C MET A 1 -15.34 -21.40 20.24
N LYS A 2 -15.11 -22.69 20.58
CA LYS A 2 -13.87 -23.41 20.23
C LYS A 2 -13.60 -23.51 18.72
N GLU A 3 -14.64 -23.80 17.92
CA GLU A 3 -14.56 -23.82 16.44
C GLU A 3 -14.11 -22.47 15.84
N LEU A 4 -14.61 -21.36 16.40
CA LEU A 4 -14.26 -20.02 15.93
C LEU A 4 -12.78 -19.70 16.21
N VAL A 5 -12.29 -20.08 17.39
CA VAL A 5 -10.89 -19.87 17.79
C VAL A 5 -9.97 -20.71 16.91
N PHE A 6 -10.35 -21.96 16.61
CA PHE A 6 -9.55 -22.83 15.75
C PHE A 6 -9.44 -22.28 14.32
N ALA A 7 -10.55 -21.78 13.76
CA ALA A 7 -10.57 -21.16 12.43
C ALA A 7 -9.71 -19.89 12.36
N ILE A 8 -9.73 -19.03 13.39
CA ILE A 8 -8.90 -17.81 13.44
C ILE A 8 -7.41 -18.15 13.51
N VAL A 9 -7.04 -19.18 14.29
CA VAL A 9 -5.64 -19.62 14.43
C VAL A 9 -5.10 -20.18 13.12
N GLU A 10 -5.87 -21.01 12.41
CA GLU A 10 -5.52 -21.54 11.08
C GLU A 10 -5.29 -20.41 10.06
N MET A 11 -6.23 -19.47 9.96
CA MET A 11 -6.12 -18.31 9.05
C MET A 11 -4.88 -17.47 9.36
N THR A 12 -4.55 -17.30 10.64
CA THR A 12 -3.37 -16.56 11.07
C THR A 12 -2.09 -17.30 10.75
N LEU A 13 -2.02 -18.62 10.98
CA LEU A 13 -0.85 -19.44 10.65
C LEU A 13 -0.57 -19.46 9.15
N LEU A 14 -1.62 -19.47 8.33
CA LEU A 14 -1.49 -19.47 6.87
C LEU A 14 -1.00 -18.11 6.34
N ALA A 15 -1.48 -17.00 6.93
CA ALA A 15 -1.08 -15.65 6.55
C ALA A 15 0.28 -15.24 7.13
N ALA A 16 0.69 -15.78 8.28
CA ALA A 16 1.92 -15.44 9.00
C ALA A 16 3.19 -15.45 8.13
N PRO A 17 3.51 -16.50 7.34
CA PRO A 17 4.72 -16.50 6.52
C PRO A 17 4.71 -15.41 5.45
N TRP A 18 3.55 -15.17 4.82
CA TRP A 18 3.39 -14.12 3.81
C TRP A 18 3.49 -12.72 4.42
N LEU A 19 2.87 -12.51 5.59
CA LEU A 19 2.97 -11.26 6.34
C LEU A 19 4.40 -10.98 6.76
N LEU A 20 5.12 -11.99 7.25
CA LEU A 20 6.51 -11.85 7.67
C LEU A 20 7.41 -11.48 6.49
N LEU A 21 7.21 -12.13 5.34
CA LEU A 21 7.94 -11.85 4.10
C LEU A 21 7.60 -10.45 3.57
N GLY A 22 6.33 -10.05 3.60
CA GLY A 22 5.88 -8.71 3.24
C GLY A 22 6.45 -7.62 4.15
N LEU A 23 6.50 -7.86 5.47
CA LEU A 23 7.11 -6.94 6.43
C LEU A 23 8.62 -6.83 6.24
N LEU A 24 9.29 -7.94 5.93
CA LEU A 24 10.72 -7.97 5.65
C LEU A 24 11.04 -7.11 4.42
N VAL A 25 10.30 -7.33 3.32
CA VAL A 25 10.45 -6.55 2.08
C VAL A 25 10.10 -5.08 2.34
N ALA A 26 9.00 -4.78 3.04
CA ALA A 26 8.61 -3.42 3.36
C ALA A 26 9.67 -2.71 4.22
N GLY A 27 10.27 -3.41 5.19
CA GLY A 27 11.37 -2.91 6.01
C GLY A 27 12.63 -2.65 5.19
N LEU A 28 12.97 -3.56 4.27
CA LEU A 28 14.11 -3.41 3.37
C LEU A 28 13.93 -2.21 2.43
N VAL A 29 12.75 -2.06 1.83
CA VAL A 29 12.38 -0.90 1.00
C VAL A 29 12.43 0.38 1.82
N ARG A 30 12.01 0.37 3.10
CA ARG A 30 12.12 1.52 4.01
C ARG A 30 13.57 1.95 4.24
N GLY A 31 14.48 0.98 4.33
CA GLY A 31 15.92 1.22 4.50
C GLY A 31 16.58 1.73 3.22
N LEU A 32 16.14 1.22 2.06
CA LEU A 32 16.66 1.60 0.74
C LEU A 32 16.11 2.95 0.24
N VAL A 33 14.85 3.27 0.56
CA VAL A 33 14.16 4.47 0.07
C VAL A 33 13.96 5.47 1.22
N PRO A 34 14.84 6.47 1.37
CA PRO A 34 14.68 7.47 2.42
C PRO A 34 13.39 8.28 2.20
N ARG A 35 12.62 8.49 3.28
CA ARG A 35 11.37 9.26 3.25
C ARG A 35 11.56 10.67 2.67
N ALA A 36 12.77 11.22 2.79
CA ALA A 36 13.17 12.50 2.20
C ALA A 36 13.13 12.51 0.66
N ARG A 37 13.48 11.40 0.00
CA ARG A 37 13.39 11.27 -1.47
C ARG A 37 11.93 11.24 -1.93
N ILE A 38 11.09 10.46 -1.24
CA ILE A 38 9.64 10.40 -1.51
C ILE A 38 9.03 11.78 -1.30
N ARG A 39 9.41 12.48 -0.22
CA ARG A 39 9.01 13.85 0.06
C ARG A 39 9.40 14.81 -1.07
N GLN A 40 10.66 14.84 -1.50
CA GLN A 40 11.06 15.70 -2.62
C GLN A 40 10.32 15.38 -3.93
N TRP A 41 9.91 14.12 -4.11
CA TRP A 41 9.16 13.68 -5.29
C TRP A 41 7.66 13.99 -5.25
N LEU A 42 7.07 14.02 -4.05
CA LEU A 42 5.65 14.30 -3.80
C LEU A 42 5.36 15.73 -3.32
N SER A 43 6.38 16.50 -2.93
CA SER A 43 6.27 17.93 -2.61
C SER A 43 6.28 18.77 -3.90
N GLY A 44 5.44 19.78 -3.94
CA GLY A 44 5.24 20.67 -5.10
C GLY A 44 3.76 20.92 -5.36
N ASP A 45 3.47 21.95 -6.15
CA ASP A 45 2.11 22.34 -6.51
C ASP A 45 1.74 21.84 -7.91
N GLY A 46 0.49 21.37 -8.07
CA GLY A 46 -0.07 20.89 -9.34
C GLY A 46 -0.34 19.38 -9.41
N ILE A 47 -0.77 18.92 -10.59
CA ILE A 47 -1.22 17.53 -10.85
C ILE A 47 -0.11 16.47 -10.81
N ARG A 48 1.15 16.86 -11.00
CA ARG A 48 2.30 15.93 -11.07
C ARG A 48 2.53 15.13 -9.78
N PRO A 49 2.60 15.75 -8.58
CA PRO A 49 2.71 15.00 -7.33
C PRO A 49 1.51 14.10 -7.07
N ILE A 50 0.30 14.53 -7.43
CA ILE A 50 -0.94 13.75 -7.29
C ILE A 50 -0.87 12.46 -8.12
N LEU A 51 -0.43 12.56 -9.38
CA LEU A 51 -0.26 11.41 -10.27
C LEU A 51 0.81 10.44 -9.73
N ARG A 52 1.93 10.97 -9.24
CA ARG A 52 2.98 10.16 -8.60
C ARG A 52 2.47 9.44 -7.35
N GLY A 53 1.65 10.11 -6.53
CA GLY A 53 0.99 9.49 -5.36
C GLY A 53 0.10 8.31 -5.75
N ALA A 54 -0.67 8.43 -6.83
CA ALA A 54 -1.49 7.35 -7.36
C ALA A 54 -0.64 6.18 -7.88
N VAL A 55 0.40 6.46 -8.67
CA VAL A 55 1.32 5.43 -9.21
C VAL A 55 2.08 4.71 -8.09
N LEU A 56 2.45 5.40 -7.00
CA LEU A 56 3.02 4.76 -5.82
C LEU A 56 2.01 3.90 -5.06
N GLY A 57 0.71 4.18 -5.15
CA GLY A 57 -0.35 3.37 -4.52
C GLY A 57 -0.63 2.06 -5.26
N VAL A 58 -0.53 2.05 -6.58
CA VAL A 58 -0.79 0.89 -7.46
C VAL A 58 -0.04 -0.40 -7.04
N PRO A 59 1.30 -0.39 -6.85
CA PRO A 59 2.04 -1.60 -6.47
C PRO A 59 1.97 -1.91 -4.96
N LEU A 60 1.34 -1.06 -4.14
CA LEU A 60 1.18 -1.28 -2.71
C LEU A 60 -0.30 -1.43 -2.34
N PRO A 61 -0.98 -2.53 -2.75
CA PRO A 61 -2.34 -2.81 -2.30
C PRO A 61 -2.32 -3.08 -0.79
N MET A 62 -2.54 -2.03 0.00
CA MET A 62 -2.62 -2.11 1.44
C MET A 62 -4.08 -2.16 1.87
N CYS A 63 -4.40 -3.05 2.81
CA CYS A 63 -5.65 -2.96 3.55
C CYS A 63 -5.67 -1.67 4.39
N SER A 64 -6.86 -1.20 4.78
CA SER A 64 -7.03 0.03 5.56
C SER A 64 -6.09 0.11 6.78
N CYS A 65 -5.81 -1.02 7.40
CA CYS A 65 -4.87 -1.18 8.52
C CYS A 65 -3.45 -0.66 8.20
N GLY A 66 -2.97 -0.84 6.97
CA GLY A 66 -1.65 -0.40 6.51
C GLY A 66 -1.65 0.89 5.70
N ALA A 67 -2.74 1.16 4.96
CA ALA A 67 -2.86 2.34 4.11
C ALA A 67 -2.88 3.64 4.92
N ILE A 68 -3.65 3.67 6.02
CA ILE A 68 -3.80 4.85 6.87
C ILE A 68 -2.48 5.31 7.51
N PRO A 69 -1.71 4.46 8.22
CA PRO A 69 -0.44 4.88 8.83
C PRO A 69 0.60 5.29 7.77
N THR A 70 0.55 4.67 6.59
CA THR A 70 1.46 5.00 5.48
C THR A 70 1.12 6.36 4.88
N ALA A 71 -0.18 6.64 4.66
CA ALA A 71 -0.65 7.94 4.21
C ALA A 71 -0.33 9.04 5.24
N LEU A 72 -0.54 8.76 6.53
CA LEU A 72 -0.18 9.70 7.60
C LEU A 72 1.33 9.94 7.66
N ALA A 73 2.15 8.92 7.41
CA ALA A 73 3.60 9.04 7.31
C ALA A 73 4.05 9.88 6.11
N LEU A 74 3.35 9.80 4.96
CA LEU A 74 3.56 10.67 3.81
C LEU A 74 3.18 12.12 4.13
N TYR A 75 2.01 12.32 4.75
CA TYR A 75 1.52 13.64 5.13
C TYR A 75 2.44 14.34 6.13
N ARG A 76 2.81 13.66 7.23
CA ARG A 76 3.81 14.17 8.20
C ARG A 76 5.19 14.33 7.56
N GLY A 77 5.47 13.50 6.56
CA GLY A 77 6.63 13.62 5.72
C GLY A 77 6.59 14.81 4.77
N GLY A 78 5.58 15.69 4.76
CA GLY A 78 5.52 16.88 3.92
C GLY A 78 4.99 16.66 2.51
N ALA A 79 4.38 15.51 2.21
CA ALA A 79 3.54 15.37 1.03
C ALA A 79 2.30 16.25 1.17
N GLY A 80 1.88 16.91 0.08
CA GLY A 80 0.66 17.71 0.06
C GLY A 80 -0.61 16.86 0.27
N ARG A 81 -1.74 17.52 0.55
CA ARG A 81 -3.03 16.83 0.73
C ARG A 81 -3.42 16.00 -0.51
N GLY A 82 -3.23 16.56 -1.71
CA GLY A 82 -3.52 15.91 -2.98
C GLY A 82 -2.81 14.56 -3.22
N PRO A 83 -1.46 14.49 -3.17
CA PRO A 83 -0.73 13.22 -3.33
C PRO A 83 -1.03 12.20 -2.22
N THR A 84 -1.37 12.67 -1.03
CA THR A 84 -1.73 11.78 0.09
C THR A 84 -3.10 11.14 -0.15
N THR A 85 -4.10 11.92 -0.59
CA THR A 85 -5.44 11.41 -0.90
C THR A 85 -5.42 10.57 -2.17
N SER A 86 -4.63 10.91 -3.19
CA SER A 86 -4.51 10.09 -4.40
C SER A 86 -3.83 8.75 -4.15
N PHE A 87 -2.85 8.69 -3.24
CA PHE A 87 -2.29 7.43 -2.75
C PHE A 87 -3.38 6.60 -2.05
N LEU A 88 -4.12 7.19 -1.11
CA LEU A 88 -5.22 6.53 -0.39
C LEU A 88 -6.31 5.97 -1.31
N VAL A 89 -6.65 6.68 -2.39
CA VAL A 89 -7.66 6.25 -3.37
C VAL A 89 -7.09 5.25 -4.37
N GLY A 90 -5.85 5.44 -4.82
CA GLY A 90 -5.19 4.56 -5.81
C GLY A 90 -4.84 3.18 -5.25
N THR A 91 -4.55 3.10 -3.95
CA THR A 91 -4.18 1.85 -3.25
C THR A 91 -5.26 0.75 -3.35
N PRO A 92 -6.55 1.00 -3.05
CA PRO A 92 -7.62 0.02 -3.25
C PRO A 92 -8.14 -0.06 -4.70
N GLY A 93 -8.09 1.05 -5.45
CA GLY A 93 -8.75 1.14 -6.77
C GLY A 93 -7.94 0.58 -7.94
N ALA A 94 -6.60 0.62 -7.86
CA ALA A 94 -5.72 0.22 -8.95
C ALA A 94 -4.63 -0.77 -8.49
N GLY A 95 -4.94 -1.56 -7.46
CA GLY A 95 -4.02 -2.59 -6.98
C GLY A 95 -3.69 -3.63 -8.05
N VAL A 96 -2.49 -4.20 -7.97
CA VAL A 96 -2.03 -5.29 -8.82
C VAL A 96 -2.98 -6.50 -8.79
N ASP A 97 -3.66 -6.75 -7.67
CA ASP A 97 -4.70 -7.78 -7.54
C ASP A 97 -5.90 -7.54 -8.48
N SER A 98 -6.44 -6.33 -8.52
CA SER A 98 -7.58 -5.98 -9.37
C SER A 98 -7.20 -6.02 -10.85
N LEU A 99 -5.98 -5.59 -11.21
CA LEU A 99 -5.46 -5.74 -12.57
C LEU A 99 -5.25 -7.21 -12.94
N SER A 100 -4.72 -8.01 -12.02
CA SER A 100 -4.47 -9.44 -12.26
C SER A 100 -5.79 -10.21 -12.43
N LEU A 101 -6.80 -9.90 -11.62
CA LEU A 101 -8.15 -10.47 -11.77
C LEU A 101 -8.78 -10.06 -13.10
N THR A 102 -8.67 -8.79 -13.48
CA THR A 102 -9.22 -8.29 -14.75
C THR A 102 -8.52 -8.93 -15.96
N LEU A 103 -7.20 -9.03 -15.94
CA LEU A 103 -6.42 -9.70 -16.99
C LEU A 103 -6.72 -11.20 -17.07
N SER A 104 -6.89 -11.86 -15.93
CA SER A 104 -7.28 -13.28 -15.89
C SER A 104 -8.68 -13.50 -16.45
N LEU A 105 -9.59 -12.52 -16.32
CA LEU A 105 -10.95 -12.61 -16.84
C LEU A 105 -11.04 -12.31 -18.34
N ILE A 106 -10.15 -11.47 -18.87
CA ILE A 106 -10.11 -11.09 -20.30
C ILE A 106 -9.35 -12.10 -21.16
N HIS A 107 -8.48 -12.89 -20.54
CA HIS A 107 -7.68 -13.91 -21.21
C HIS A 107 -8.28 -15.33 -21.11
N LEU A 108 -9.52 -15.44 -20.60
CA LEU A 108 -10.35 -16.65 -20.55
C LEU A 108 -11.46 -16.57 -21.61
#